data_AF-A0A6A7GCH9-F1
#
_entry.id   AF-A0A6A7GCH9-F1
#
_cell.length_a   1.000
_cell.length_b   1.000
_cell.length_c   1.000
_cell.angle_alpha   90.00
_cell.angle_beta   90.00
_cell.angle_gamma   90.00
#
_symmetry.space_group_name_H-M   'P 1'
#
loop_
_entity.id
_entity.type
_entity.pdbx_description
1 polymer ?
#
loop_
_entity_poly.entity_id
_entity_poly.type
_entity_poly.pdbx_seq_one_letter_code
_entity_poly.pdbx_strand_id
1 'polypeptide(L)'
;CQLLELVHCISLCFVERSLSDYFATMSTFGRIYRTTTFGESHCKGVGVVIDGCPPRMSLKEADIQPQLTRRRPGQSKLTTQRKEADIVTIQSGVEYGRTLGTPISLFVHNKDHKPGDYTGMKDVPRPSHADYTYQKKYGIRAASGGGRASARETVGRVASGAIAEKWLREYFGISIVAWVSAVGPFKAPQSLETANLTRSMVDEIDDVRCPHTETANSIRKLIEKTRDSNDSLGGVVTLVCRGVPAGFGEPVFDKLEAMFAHAMLSIPATKGFEIGSGFGGTVLRGSSHNDPFVAGDVPKTLNTATNNSGGIQGGISNGQPIVIRIAFKPAATISLPQHTVDFDGHETILEAKGRHDPCVLPRAVPIVESMAALVLMDAALMQLQRKASANIYPIVGQVRPEEATPGINQRIDEESKQSDRSPLLKSVHTSAVRSDDSITAAVDEPKTLLSSTSIGPTSGSNPTESNLVDAEEVSLKFSKI
;
A
#
# COMPACT_ATOMS: atom_id res chain seq x y z
N CYS A 1 -39.94 -4.41 34.53
CA CYS A 1 -39.59 -3.06 34.02
C CYS A 1 -38.09 -2.79 33.98
N GLN A 2 -37.34 -2.92 35.08
CA GLN A 2 -35.90 -2.60 35.12
C GLN A 2 -35.00 -3.45 34.20
N LEU A 3 -35.35 -4.72 33.92
CA LEU A 3 -34.61 -5.55 32.96
C LEU A 3 -34.82 -5.13 31.49
N LEU A 4 -35.97 -4.53 31.16
CA LEU A 4 -36.28 -4.10 29.78
C LEU A 4 -35.59 -2.78 29.42
N GLU A 5 -35.35 -1.91 30.39
CA GLU A 5 -34.55 -0.69 30.19
C GLU A 5 -33.07 -1.00 29.98
N LEU A 6 -32.53 -2.01 30.67
CA LEU A 6 -31.13 -2.43 30.51
C LEU A 6 -30.86 -3.03 29.13
N VAL A 7 -31.79 -3.83 28.60
CA VAL A 7 -31.69 -4.41 27.25
C VAL A 7 -31.85 -3.34 26.17
N HIS A 8 -32.72 -2.34 26.36
CA HIS A 8 -32.84 -1.20 25.46
C HIS A 8 -31.56 -0.33 25.44
N CYS A 9 -30.95 -0.06 26.60
CA CYS A 9 -29.70 0.69 26.68
C CYS A 9 -28.52 -0.04 26.02
N ILE A 10 -28.41 -1.36 26.20
CA ILE A 10 -27.34 -2.16 25.58
C ILE A 10 -27.52 -2.21 24.05
N SER A 11 -28.77 -2.32 23.58
CA SER A 11 -29.08 -2.33 22.14
C SER A 11 -28.82 -0.97 21.47
N LEU A 12 -29.11 0.15 22.14
CA LEU A 12 -28.78 1.50 21.64
C LEU A 12 -27.27 1.76 21.62
N CYS A 13 -26.51 1.32 22.64
CA CYS A 13 -25.05 1.47 22.66
C CYS A 13 -24.33 0.61 21.59
N PHE A 14 -24.88 -0.55 21.21
CA PHE A 14 -24.33 -1.37 20.13
C PHE A 14 -24.66 -0.80 18.73
N VAL A 15 -25.83 -0.20 18.56
CA VAL A 15 -26.26 0.39 17.28
C VAL A 15 -25.53 1.71 16.99
N GLU A 16 -25.24 2.54 18.01
CA GLU A 16 -24.52 3.81 17.80
C GLU A 16 -23.03 3.62 17.47
N ARG A 17 -22.34 2.65 18.08
CA ARG A 17 -20.95 2.32 17.69
C ARG A 17 -20.87 1.65 16.32
N SER A 18 -21.93 1.00 15.87
CA SER A 18 -21.97 0.33 14.57
C SER A 18 -22.18 1.29 13.40
N LEU A 19 -22.74 2.48 13.57
CA LEU A 19 -23.03 3.36 12.43
C LEU A 19 -21.84 4.25 12.03
N SER A 20 -20.96 4.62 12.97
CA SER A 20 -19.75 5.41 12.68
C SER A 20 -18.80 4.71 11.71
N ASP A 21 -18.67 3.38 11.82
CA ASP A 21 -17.80 2.60 10.93
C ASP A 21 -18.43 2.38 9.54
N TYR A 22 -19.75 2.49 9.40
CA TYR A 22 -20.46 2.32 8.12
C TYR A 22 -20.39 3.56 7.21
N PHE A 23 -20.08 4.75 7.75
CA PHE A 23 -19.95 5.98 6.97
C PHE A 23 -18.50 6.39 6.68
N ALA A 24 -17.51 5.55 7.01
CA ALA A 24 -16.10 5.90 6.87
C ALA A 24 -15.67 5.96 5.39
N THR A 25 -15.81 7.13 4.77
CA THR A 25 -14.90 7.50 3.67
C THR A 25 -13.49 7.59 4.26
N MET A 26 -12.68 6.57 4.03
CA MET A 26 -11.36 6.45 4.66
C MET A 26 -10.39 7.50 4.09
N SER A 27 -10.39 8.68 4.72
CA SER A 27 -9.50 9.82 4.40
C SER A 27 -8.25 9.85 5.28
N THR A 28 -8.11 8.87 6.17
CA THR A 28 -7.03 8.75 7.16
C THR A 28 -6.16 7.54 6.82
N PHE A 29 -4.84 7.73 6.89
CA PHE A 29 -3.84 6.68 6.72
C PHE A 29 -2.96 6.60 7.98
N GLY A 30 -2.54 5.39 8.38
CA GLY A 30 -1.70 5.15 9.56
C GLY A 30 -2.48 4.89 10.86
N ARG A 31 -1.79 4.36 11.86
CA ARG A 31 -2.36 3.95 13.16
C ARG A 31 -1.95 4.88 14.31
N ILE A 32 -0.65 5.12 14.48
CA ILE A 32 -0.11 6.08 15.45
C ILE A 32 0.15 7.41 14.75
N TYR A 33 0.98 7.42 13.70
CA TYR A 33 1.17 8.61 12.87
C TYR A 33 0.05 8.66 11.83
N ARG A 34 -1.04 9.35 12.19
CA ARG A 34 -2.28 9.36 11.42
C ARG A 34 -2.36 10.59 10.53
N THR A 35 -2.43 10.35 9.23
CA THR A 35 -2.49 11.39 8.19
C THR A 35 -3.90 11.45 7.64
N THR A 36 -4.64 12.52 7.93
CA THR A 36 -6.00 12.75 7.41
C THR A 36 -6.01 13.88 6.39
N THR A 37 -6.23 13.57 5.10
CA THR A 37 -6.23 14.59 4.04
C THR A 37 -7.62 15.20 3.83
N PHE A 38 -7.66 16.43 3.31
CA PHE A 38 -8.92 17.09 2.94
C PHE A 38 -8.77 18.01 1.71
N GLY A 39 -9.92 18.33 1.11
CA GLY A 39 -10.05 19.26 -0.02
C GLY A 39 -10.03 18.62 -1.40
N GLU A 40 -10.71 19.28 -2.32
CA GLU A 40 -10.84 18.89 -3.73
C GLU A 40 -10.00 19.80 -4.63
N SER A 41 -9.74 19.35 -5.87
CA SER A 41 -8.86 20.07 -6.78
C SER A 41 -9.32 21.45 -7.21
N HIS A 42 -10.62 21.76 -7.10
CA HIS A 42 -11.21 23.03 -7.54
C HIS A 42 -11.85 23.83 -6.39
N CYS A 43 -11.64 23.39 -5.14
CA CYS A 43 -12.05 24.12 -3.94
C CYS A 43 -11.00 25.18 -3.56
N LYS A 44 -11.22 25.90 -2.45
CA LYS A 44 -10.32 26.97 -1.95
C LYS A 44 -8.88 26.50 -1.66
N GLY A 45 -8.70 25.23 -1.36
CA GLY A 45 -7.41 24.64 -1.06
C GLY A 45 -7.52 23.16 -0.70
N VAL A 46 -6.37 22.57 -0.44
CA VAL A 46 -6.21 21.20 0.05
C VAL A 46 -5.31 21.22 1.28
N GLY A 47 -5.36 20.17 2.09
CA GLY A 47 -4.57 20.12 3.30
C GLY A 47 -4.54 18.75 3.95
N VAL A 48 -3.95 18.72 5.14
CA VAL A 48 -3.79 17.52 5.94
C VAL A 48 -3.78 17.86 7.42
N VAL A 49 -4.43 17.02 8.22
CA VAL A 49 -4.30 16.99 9.68
C VAL A 49 -3.50 15.74 10.04
N ILE A 50 -2.45 15.94 10.82
CA ILE A 50 -1.51 14.90 11.24
C ILE A 50 -1.62 14.74 12.74
N ASP A 51 -1.95 13.54 13.20
CA ASP A 51 -1.96 13.19 14.61
C ASP A 51 -0.87 12.15 14.95
N GLY A 52 -0.40 12.14 16.19
CA GLY A 52 0.66 11.25 16.65
C GLY A 52 2.09 11.62 16.21
N CYS A 53 2.31 12.84 15.73
CA CYS A 53 3.66 13.37 15.52
C CYS A 53 4.37 13.57 16.87
N PRO A 54 5.59 13.05 17.09
CA PRO A 54 6.31 13.26 18.34
C PRO A 54 6.53 14.75 18.67
N PRO A 55 6.51 15.14 19.96
CA PRO A 55 6.77 16.51 20.37
C PRO A 55 8.26 16.88 20.28
N ARG A 56 8.55 18.18 20.31
CA ARG A 56 9.88 18.82 20.41
C ARG A 56 10.77 18.73 19.17
N MET A 57 10.29 18.12 18.08
CA MET A 57 11.00 18.11 16.80
C MET A 57 11.00 19.52 16.21
N SER A 58 12.14 19.99 15.72
CA SER A 58 12.22 21.27 15.00
C SER A 58 11.39 21.18 13.71
N LEU A 59 10.45 22.10 13.49
CA LEU A 59 9.60 22.10 12.31
C LEU A 59 9.21 23.51 11.88
N LYS A 60 9.41 23.79 10.59
CA LYS A 60 8.99 25.01 9.89
C LYS A 60 8.46 24.64 8.49
N GLU A 61 7.72 25.53 7.85
CA GLU A 61 7.24 25.35 6.47
C GLU A 61 8.38 25.05 5.49
N ALA A 62 9.56 25.65 5.72
CA ALA A 62 10.75 25.42 4.91
C ALA A 62 11.27 23.97 4.93
N ASP A 63 10.89 23.17 5.94
CA ASP A 63 11.20 21.74 5.99
C ASP A 63 10.29 20.91 5.08
N ILE A 64 9.09 21.42 4.78
CA ILE A 64 8.02 20.73 4.04
C ILE A 64 8.03 21.16 2.57
N GLN A 65 8.26 22.45 2.33
CA GLN A 65 8.19 23.09 1.02
C GLN A 65 9.07 22.43 -0.05
N PRO A 66 10.29 21.92 0.22
CA PRO A 66 11.10 21.26 -0.80
C PRO A 66 10.39 20.06 -1.42
N GLN A 67 9.75 19.21 -0.62
CA GLN A 67 9.03 18.04 -1.11
C GLN A 67 7.78 18.42 -1.91
N LEU A 68 7.03 19.42 -1.44
CA LEU A 68 5.88 19.96 -2.19
C LEU A 68 6.30 20.60 -3.52
N THR A 69 7.43 21.30 -3.53
CA THR A 69 7.99 21.90 -4.74
C THR A 69 8.34 20.83 -5.74
N ARG A 70 9.01 19.74 -5.32
CA ARG A 70 9.31 18.57 -6.16
C ARG A 70 8.08 17.90 -6.76
N ARG A 71 6.93 17.95 -6.09
CA ARG A 71 5.67 17.34 -6.56
C ARG A 71 4.93 18.21 -7.60
N ARG A 72 5.21 19.52 -7.58
CA ARG A 72 4.47 20.54 -8.32
C ARG A 72 4.42 20.23 -9.84
N PRO A 73 3.30 20.48 -10.53
CA PRO A 73 3.29 20.51 -11.99
C PRO A 73 4.15 21.65 -12.56
N GLY A 74 4.47 21.59 -13.85
CA GLY A 74 5.06 22.72 -14.57
C GLY A 74 6.51 23.03 -14.20
N GLN A 75 7.22 22.06 -13.61
CA GLN A 75 8.67 22.19 -13.36
C GLN A 75 9.48 22.10 -14.67
N SER A 76 8.93 21.41 -15.67
CA SER A 76 9.62 21.13 -16.94
C SER A 76 8.67 21.09 -18.13
N LYS A 77 9.25 21.10 -19.33
CA LYS A 77 8.52 20.88 -20.60
C LYS A 77 7.90 19.48 -20.73
N LEU A 78 8.25 18.56 -19.82
CA LEU A 78 7.78 17.17 -19.77
C LEU A 78 6.53 16.99 -18.90
N THR A 79 6.14 18.00 -18.13
CA THR A 79 4.96 17.97 -17.26
C THR A 79 3.93 19.01 -17.70
N THR A 80 2.70 18.90 -17.19
CA THR A 80 1.61 19.84 -17.44
C THR A 80 2.04 21.26 -17.04
N GLN A 81 1.69 22.25 -17.86
CA GLN A 81 2.17 23.63 -17.71
C GLN A 81 1.44 24.43 -16.61
N ARG A 82 0.68 23.79 -15.72
CA ARG A 82 -0.02 24.46 -14.61
C ARG A 82 0.98 25.04 -13.62
N LYS A 83 0.69 26.23 -13.09
CA LYS A 83 1.57 26.95 -12.17
C LYS A 83 0.96 27.08 -10.77
N GLU A 84 0.81 25.95 -10.08
CA GLU A 84 0.34 25.93 -8.69
C GLU A 84 1.52 26.08 -7.73
N ALA A 85 1.71 27.21 -7.06
CA ALA A 85 2.91 27.45 -6.24
C ALA A 85 3.09 26.45 -5.08
N ASP A 86 2.00 25.81 -4.62
CA ASP A 86 1.98 24.82 -3.54
C ASP A 86 2.65 25.31 -2.26
N ILE A 87 2.35 26.55 -1.88
CA ILE A 87 2.83 27.15 -0.65
C ILE A 87 2.07 26.56 0.53
N VAL A 88 2.80 25.93 1.44
CA VAL A 88 2.25 25.35 2.67
C VAL A 88 2.20 26.39 3.79
N THR A 89 1.18 26.28 4.64
CA THR A 89 1.04 27.03 5.88
C THR A 89 0.78 26.06 7.02
N ILE A 90 1.56 26.14 8.09
CA ILE A 90 1.28 25.41 9.33
C ILE A 90 0.23 26.21 10.10
N GLN A 91 -0.91 25.58 10.40
CA GLN A 91 -2.04 26.21 11.10
C GLN A 91 -2.08 25.86 12.60
N SER A 92 -1.55 24.70 12.99
CA SER A 92 -1.57 24.21 14.38
C SER A 92 -0.44 23.22 14.66
N GLY A 93 -0.30 22.82 15.92
CA GLY A 93 0.59 21.71 16.34
C GLY A 93 2.08 22.05 16.40
N VAL A 94 2.44 23.30 16.12
CA VAL A 94 3.82 23.82 16.19
C VAL A 94 3.81 25.16 16.93
N GLU A 95 4.74 25.31 17.87
CA GLU A 95 4.98 26.57 18.59
C GLU A 95 6.49 26.81 18.71
N TYR A 96 6.93 28.06 18.52
CA TYR A 96 8.36 28.44 18.52
C TYR A 96 9.25 27.55 17.62
N GLY A 97 8.70 27.08 16.50
CA GLY A 97 9.39 26.20 15.55
C GLY A 97 9.60 24.77 16.05
N ARG A 98 8.80 24.31 17.03
CA ARG A 98 8.83 22.93 17.54
C ARG A 98 7.45 22.30 17.54
N THR A 99 7.38 21.02 17.24
CA THR A 99 6.15 20.24 17.34
C THR A 99 5.70 20.14 18.80
N LEU A 100 4.39 20.25 19.05
CA LEU A 100 3.82 20.19 20.40
C LEU A 100 3.45 18.77 20.83
N GLY A 101 3.40 17.82 19.89
CA GLY A 101 2.83 16.49 20.10
C GLY A 101 1.31 16.45 19.93
N THR A 102 0.67 17.61 19.74
CA THR A 102 -0.74 17.75 19.38
C THR A 102 -0.93 17.76 17.85
N PRO A 103 -2.17 17.65 17.34
CA PRO A 103 -2.41 17.60 15.90
C PRO A 103 -1.84 18.79 15.11
N ILE A 104 -1.10 18.48 14.04
CA ILE A 104 -0.53 19.44 13.11
C ILE A 104 -1.46 19.58 11.91
N SER A 105 -2.03 20.77 11.69
CA SER A 105 -2.81 21.10 10.51
C SER A 105 -1.97 21.85 9.50
N LEU A 106 -1.96 21.39 8.25
CA LEU A 106 -1.27 22.01 7.11
C LEU A 106 -2.28 22.37 6.03
N PHE A 107 -2.13 23.56 5.46
CA PHE A 107 -3.02 24.05 4.40
C PHE A 107 -2.24 24.58 3.19
N VAL A 108 -2.77 24.31 2.00
CA VAL A 108 -2.24 24.79 0.72
C VAL A 108 -3.39 25.37 -0.11
N HIS A 109 -3.29 26.64 -0.47
CA HIS A 109 -4.27 27.31 -1.34
C HIS A 109 -4.20 26.79 -2.78
N ASN A 110 -5.36 26.63 -3.42
CA ASN A 110 -5.45 26.45 -4.87
C ASN A 110 -5.53 27.83 -5.54
N LYS A 111 -4.66 28.12 -6.53
CA LYS A 111 -4.64 29.44 -7.19
C LYS A 111 -5.07 29.40 -8.66
N ASP A 112 -4.94 28.26 -9.35
CA ASP A 112 -5.09 28.16 -10.81
C ASP A 112 -6.35 27.37 -11.21
N HIS A 113 -7.53 27.85 -10.80
CA HIS A 113 -8.80 27.33 -11.30
C HIS A 113 -9.35 28.21 -12.42
N LYS A 114 -9.30 27.71 -13.66
CA LYS A 114 -10.06 28.25 -14.79
C LYS A 114 -11.34 27.42 -14.99
N PRO A 115 -12.53 27.98 -14.71
CA PRO A 115 -13.80 27.24 -14.84
C PRO A 115 -14.11 26.76 -16.27
N GLY A 116 -13.51 27.37 -17.30
CA GLY A 116 -13.82 27.13 -18.71
C GLY A 116 -13.20 25.87 -19.34
N ASP A 117 -12.18 25.26 -18.72
CA ASP A 117 -11.44 24.14 -19.34
C ASP A 117 -12.20 22.79 -19.28
N TYR A 118 -13.33 22.71 -18.56
CA TYR A 118 -14.04 21.45 -18.27
C TYR A 118 -15.54 21.46 -18.60
N THR A 119 -16.03 22.49 -19.30
CA THR A 119 -17.46 22.67 -19.57
C THR A 119 -18.08 21.57 -20.43
N GLY A 120 -17.29 20.82 -21.21
CA GLY A 120 -17.75 19.68 -22.03
C GLY A 120 -17.59 18.29 -21.39
N MET A 121 -17.01 18.18 -20.19
CA MET A 121 -16.77 16.87 -19.53
C MET A 121 -17.80 16.54 -18.44
N LYS A 122 -18.79 17.41 -18.22
CA LYS A 122 -19.70 17.26 -17.09
C LYS A 122 -20.62 16.07 -17.24
N ASP A 123 -21.06 15.79 -18.46
CA ASP A 123 -22.14 14.82 -18.73
C ASP A 123 -21.63 13.51 -19.34
N VAL A 124 -20.30 13.37 -19.49
CA VAL A 124 -19.66 12.17 -20.04
C VAL A 124 -18.60 11.65 -19.08
N PRO A 125 -18.70 10.40 -18.57
CA PRO A 125 -17.64 9.81 -17.76
C PRO A 125 -16.36 9.67 -18.59
N ARG A 126 -15.24 10.19 -18.07
CA ARG A 126 -13.96 10.04 -18.76
C ARG A 126 -13.52 8.58 -18.68
N PRO A 127 -13.09 7.96 -19.80
CA PRO A 127 -12.58 6.61 -19.79
C PRO A 127 -11.48 6.45 -18.75
N SER A 128 -11.52 5.34 -17.99
CA SER A 128 -10.47 5.02 -17.02
C SER A 128 -10.28 6.04 -15.86
N HIS A 129 -11.24 6.95 -15.66
CA HIS A 129 -11.34 7.87 -14.52
C HIS A 129 -12.41 7.43 -13.51
N ALA A 130 -12.50 8.17 -12.42
CA ALA A 130 -13.38 7.85 -11.30
C ALA A 130 -14.83 8.35 -11.48
N ASP A 131 -15.13 9.09 -12.55
CA ASP A 131 -16.37 9.86 -12.70
C ASP A 131 -17.64 9.00 -12.55
N TYR A 132 -17.71 7.87 -13.24
CA TYR A 132 -18.81 6.90 -13.12
C TYR A 132 -18.86 6.25 -11.75
N THR A 133 -17.72 5.74 -11.26
CA THR A 133 -17.67 5.04 -9.97
C THR A 133 -18.03 5.95 -8.80
N TYR A 134 -17.68 7.24 -8.85
CA TYR A 134 -18.06 8.21 -7.82
C TYR A 134 -19.54 8.52 -7.88
N GLN A 135 -20.08 8.74 -9.09
CA GLN A 135 -21.51 8.96 -9.28
C GLN A 135 -22.34 7.78 -8.76
N LYS A 136 -21.91 6.53 -9.03
CA LYS A 136 -22.60 5.32 -8.55
C LYS A 136 -22.41 5.10 -7.05
N LYS A 137 -21.23 5.38 -6.49
CA LYS A 137 -20.96 5.20 -5.06
C LYS A 137 -21.69 6.22 -4.18
N TYR A 138 -21.74 7.48 -4.60
CA TYR A 138 -22.21 8.59 -3.76
C TYR A 138 -23.50 9.24 -4.24
N GLY A 139 -24.02 8.89 -5.43
CA GLY A 139 -25.15 9.59 -6.06
C GLY A 139 -24.81 11.00 -6.57
N ILE A 140 -23.59 11.48 -6.34
CA ILE A 140 -23.11 12.80 -6.74
C ILE A 140 -21.61 12.74 -7.04
N ARG A 141 -21.13 13.67 -7.89
CA ARG A 141 -19.70 13.89 -8.16
C ARG A 141 -19.37 15.37 -8.22
N ALA A 142 -18.10 15.70 -8.01
CA ALA A 142 -17.60 17.04 -8.25
C ALA A 142 -17.49 17.29 -9.77
N ALA A 143 -18.51 17.90 -10.37
CA ALA A 143 -18.55 18.18 -11.82
C ALA A 143 -17.49 19.20 -12.29
N SER A 144 -16.77 19.85 -11.37
CA SER A 144 -15.69 20.80 -11.67
C SER A 144 -14.37 20.14 -12.04
N GLY A 145 -14.21 18.81 -11.89
CA GLY A 145 -13.01 18.09 -12.29
C GLY A 145 -12.86 16.73 -11.61
N GLY A 146 -11.63 16.35 -11.23
CA GLY A 146 -11.35 15.06 -10.58
C GLY A 146 -11.82 14.94 -9.12
N GLY A 147 -12.36 16.01 -8.53
CA GLY A 147 -12.83 16.03 -7.15
C GLY A 147 -11.79 15.50 -6.15
N ARG A 148 -12.25 14.62 -5.25
CA ARG A 148 -11.40 13.94 -4.26
C ARG A 148 -10.49 12.86 -4.84
N ALA A 149 -10.84 12.28 -6.00
CA ALA A 149 -10.01 11.31 -6.71
C ALA A 149 -8.80 11.95 -7.43
N SER A 150 -8.76 13.28 -7.47
CA SER A 150 -7.70 14.02 -8.15
C SER A 150 -6.35 13.81 -7.47
N ALA A 151 -5.28 13.74 -8.29
CA ALA A 151 -3.91 13.77 -7.79
C ALA A 151 -3.55 15.05 -7.01
N ARG A 152 -4.43 16.05 -6.94
CA ARG A 152 -4.28 17.20 -6.04
C ARG A 152 -4.28 16.80 -4.56
N GLU A 153 -5.03 15.76 -4.19
CA GLU A 153 -5.09 15.24 -2.82
C GLU A 153 -3.69 14.83 -2.31
N THR A 154 -2.80 14.38 -3.22
CA THR A 154 -1.43 13.98 -2.87
C THR A 154 -0.58 15.10 -2.29
N VAL A 155 -1.01 16.37 -2.37
CA VAL A 155 -0.38 17.49 -1.64
C VAL A 155 -0.37 17.21 -0.13
N GLY A 156 -1.48 16.74 0.43
CA GLY A 156 -1.56 16.42 1.86
C GLY A 156 -0.65 15.25 2.23
N ARG A 157 -0.58 14.23 1.37
CA ARG A 157 0.33 13.07 1.53
C ARG A 157 1.80 13.49 1.54
N VAL A 158 2.20 14.34 0.59
CA VAL A 158 3.57 14.83 0.48
C VAL A 158 3.94 15.75 1.64
N ALA A 159 3.00 16.62 2.06
CA ALA A 159 3.23 17.50 3.20
C ALA A 159 3.45 16.71 4.50
N SER A 160 2.61 15.70 4.76
CA SER A 160 2.76 14.82 5.92
C SER A 160 4.00 13.93 5.81
N GLY A 161 4.27 13.37 4.63
CA GLY A 161 5.45 12.55 4.38
C GLY A 161 6.76 13.31 4.57
N ALA A 162 6.82 14.61 4.26
CA ALA A 162 8.01 15.44 4.50
C ALA A 162 8.35 15.56 6.00
N ILE A 163 7.34 15.71 6.85
CA ILE A 163 7.49 15.73 8.32
C ILE A 163 7.98 14.35 8.79
N ALA A 164 7.35 13.28 8.30
CA ALA A 164 7.72 11.91 8.66
C ALA A 164 9.15 11.55 8.25
N GLU A 165 9.54 11.91 7.02
CA GLU A 165 10.87 11.68 6.50
C GLU A 165 11.93 12.46 7.28
N LYS A 166 11.64 13.71 7.66
CA LYS A 166 12.53 14.50 8.52
C LYS A 166 12.79 13.78 9.85
N TRP A 167 11.73 13.31 10.51
CA TRP A 167 11.86 12.58 11.77
C TRP A 167 12.65 11.27 11.61
N LEU A 168 12.35 10.47 10.58
CA LEU A 168 13.05 9.22 10.29
C LEU A 168 14.55 9.45 10.03
N ARG A 169 14.89 10.51 9.28
CA ARG A 169 16.27 10.88 8.99
C ARG A 169 17.01 11.35 10.24
N GLU A 170 16.41 12.21 11.06
CA GLU A 170 17.05 12.76 12.26
C GLU A 170 17.21 11.70 13.37
N TYR A 171 16.23 10.81 13.54
CA TYR A 171 16.22 9.85 14.64
C TYR A 171 16.91 8.52 14.29
N PHE A 172 16.70 8.00 13.08
CA PHE A 172 17.25 6.71 12.66
C PHE A 172 18.35 6.81 11.59
N GLY A 173 18.58 7.99 11.00
CA GLY A 173 19.47 8.10 9.84
C GLY A 173 18.91 7.44 8.57
N ILE A 174 17.60 7.17 8.52
CA ILE A 174 16.97 6.52 7.37
C ILE A 174 16.99 7.44 6.16
N SER A 175 17.34 6.87 5.00
CA SER A 175 17.31 7.55 3.70
C SER A 175 16.29 6.89 2.79
N ILE A 176 15.43 7.68 2.17
CA ILE A 176 14.36 7.24 1.27
C ILE A 176 14.59 7.91 -0.08
N VAL A 177 14.84 7.11 -1.11
CA VAL A 177 15.14 7.60 -2.46
C VAL A 177 14.32 6.82 -3.47
N ALA A 178 13.59 7.54 -4.34
CA ALA A 178 12.87 6.93 -5.44
C ALA A 178 13.28 7.56 -6.78
N TRP A 179 13.09 6.82 -7.87
CA TRP A 179 13.37 7.29 -9.22
C TRP A 179 12.52 6.58 -10.25
N VAL A 180 12.42 7.18 -11.44
CA VAL A 180 11.77 6.56 -12.61
C VAL A 180 12.71 5.50 -13.18
N SER A 181 12.32 4.23 -13.08
CA SER A 181 13.13 3.10 -13.54
C SER A 181 12.67 2.52 -14.87
N ALA A 182 11.44 2.81 -15.30
CA ALA A 182 10.99 2.47 -16.66
C ALA A 182 9.89 3.40 -17.16
N VAL A 183 9.87 3.68 -18.47
CA VAL A 183 8.75 4.32 -19.18
C VAL A 183 8.62 3.67 -20.56
N GLY A 184 7.43 3.17 -20.88
CA GLY A 184 7.22 2.39 -22.11
C GLY A 184 8.21 1.22 -22.21
N PRO A 185 8.91 1.03 -23.34
CA PRO A 185 9.86 -0.06 -23.53
C PRO A 185 11.23 0.16 -22.87
N PHE A 186 11.51 1.37 -22.36
CA PHE A 186 12.83 1.71 -21.84
C PHE A 186 12.91 1.46 -20.35
N LYS A 187 13.89 0.65 -19.93
CA LYS A 187 14.14 0.27 -18.53
C LYS A 187 15.57 0.61 -18.13
N ALA A 188 15.74 1.18 -16.95
CA ALA A 188 17.03 1.47 -16.35
C ALA A 188 17.66 0.18 -15.77
N PRO A 189 19.00 0.09 -15.70
CA PRO A 189 19.67 -1.08 -15.13
C PRO A 189 19.24 -1.37 -13.69
N GLN A 190 19.05 -2.65 -13.35
CA GLN A 190 18.67 -3.04 -12.00
C GLN A 190 19.78 -2.77 -10.96
N SER A 191 21.04 -2.68 -11.38
CA SER A 191 22.19 -2.34 -10.52
C SER A 191 22.04 -1.01 -9.77
N LEU A 192 21.16 -0.12 -10.23
CA LEU A 192 20.80 1.12 -9.53
C LEU A 192 20.14 0.87 -8.16
N GLU A 193 19.47 -0.28 -7.98
CA GLU A 193 18.84 -0.67 -6.70
C GLU A 193 19.88 -0.80 -5.57
N THR A 194 21.08 -1.27 -5.92
CA THR A 194 22.22 -1.43 -4.99
C THR A 194 23.18 -0.24 -5.01
N ALA A 195 23.03 0.70 -5.94
CA ALA A 195 23.87 1.90 -5.99
C ALA A 195 23.58 2.84 -4.82
N ASN A 196 24.59 3.59 -4.37
CA ASN A 196 24.43 4.58 -3.29
C ASN A 196 23.82 5.90 -3.82
N LEU A 197 22.64 5.81 -4.44
CA LEU A 197 21.94 6.96 -5.00
C LEU A 197 21.37 7.84 -3.90
N THR A 198 21.59 9.14 -4.02
CA THR A 198 20.98 10.17 -3.19
C THR A 198 19.85 10.86 -3.93
N ARG A 199 18.95 11.52 -3.18
CA ARG A 199 17.89 12.36 -3.77
C ARG A 199 18.46 13.43 -4.72
N SER A 200 19.54 14.11 -4.33
CA SER A 200 20.19 15.13 -5.16
C SER A 200 20.60 14.56 -6.50
N MET A 201 21.23 13.38 -6.51
CA MET A 201 21.63 12.73 -7.75
C MET A 201 20.43 12.44 -8.67
N VAL A 202 19.29 12.01 -8.12
CA VAL A 202 18.08 11.76 -8.92
C VAL A 202 17.47 13.05 -9.47
N ASP A 203 17.43 14.10 -8.65
CA ASP A 203 16.77 15.35 -9.01
C ASP A 203 17.64 16.26 -9.91
N GLU A 204 18.97 16.20 -9.82
CA GLU A 204 19.91 17.03 -10.58
C GLU A 204 20.20 16.52 -11.99
N ILE A 205 20.07 15.21 -12.23
CA ILE A 205 20.39 14.61 -13.54
C ILE A 205 19.42 15.10 -14.62
N ASP A 206 18.11 15.04 -14.34
CA ASP A 206 17.08 15.43 -15.28
C ASP A 206 15.67 15.54 -14.66
N ASP A 207 14.81 16.32 -15.31
CA ASP A 207 13.36 16.40 -15.14
C ASP A 207 12.63 15.05 -15.26
N VAL A 208 13.21 14.05 -15.93
CA VAL A 208 12.67 12.67 -15.99
C VAL A 208 12.84 11.95 -14.65
N ARG A 209 13.82 12.35 -13.83
CA ARG A 209 14.21 11.69 -12.56
C ARG A 209 14.58 10.22 -12.74
N CYS A 210 15.34 9.93 -13.79
CA CYS A 210 15.97 8.63 -14.02
C CYS A 210 17.49 8.81 -13.89
N PRO A 211 18.15 8.17 -12.90
CA PRO A 211 19.57 8.37 -12.63
C PRO A 211 20.50 7.57 -13.55
N HIS A 212 20.03 7.24 -14.76
CA HIS A 212 20.80 6.60 -15.82
C HIS A 212 20.66 7.39 -17.11
N THR A 213 21.70 8.14 -17.47
CA THR A 213 21.69 9.15 -18.53
C THR A 213 21.18 8.63 -19.88
N GLU A 214 21.63 7.45 -20.31
CA GLU A 214 21.22 6.87 -21.59
C GLU A 214 19.72 6.51 -21.62
N THR A 215 19.23 5.89 -20.55
CA THR A 215 17.80 5.57 -20.41
C THR A 215 16.98 6.85 -20.26
N ALA A 216 17.45 7.83 -19.49
CA ALA A 216 16.78 9.12 -19.30
C ALA A 216 16.59 9.85 -20.63
N ASN A 217 17.63 9.89 -21.48
CA ASN A 217 17.54 10.50 -22.82
C ASN A 217 16.52 9.79 -23.73
N SER A 218 16.47 8.46 -23.68
CA SER A 218 15.50 7.67 -24.45
C SER A 218 14.07 7.90 -23.96
N ILE A 219 13.87 7.91 -22.64
CA ILE A 219 12.59 8.22 -22.02
C ILE A 219 12.14 9.65 -22.35
N ARG A 220 13.03 10.64 -22.29
CA ARG A 220 12.70 12.03 -22.62
C ARG A 220 12.15 12.14 -24.04
N LYS A 221 12.88 11.59 -25.02
CA LYS A 221 12.47 11.61 -26.43
C LYS A 221 11.11 10.94 -26.62
N LEU A 222 10.86 9.84 -25.90
CA LEU A 222 9.58 9.16 -25.94
C LEU A 222 8.44 10.01 -25.36
N ILE A 223 8.67 10.67 -24.21
CA ILE A 223 7.69 11.56 -23.58
C ILE A 223 7.38 12.75 -24.50
N GLU A 224 8.39 13.37 -25.11
CA GLU A 224 8.22 14.49 -26.05
C GLU A 224 7.41 14.06 -27.28
N LYS A 225 7.78 12.94 -27.91
CA LYS A 225 7.03 12.38 -29.04
C LYS A 225 5.56 12.09 -28.68
N THR A 226 5.34 11.52 -27.49
CA THR A 226 3.99 11.13 -27.04
C THR A 226 3.12 12.34 -26.71
N ARG A 227 3.73 13.39 -26.14
CA ARG A 227 3.07 14.70 -25.97
C ARG A 227 2.63 15.27 -27.31
N ASP A 228 3.52 15.24 -28.30
CA ASP A 228 3.25 15.81 -29.63
C ASP A 228 2.20 14.99 -30.39
N SER A 229 2.04 13.71 -30.07
CA SER A 229 0.95 12.85 -30.55
C SER A 229 -0.32 12.91 -29.70
N ASN A 230 -0.41 13.82 -28.72
CA ASN A 230 -1.56 14.01 -27.84
C ASN A 230 -1.97 12.78 -26.99
N ASP A 231 -1.02 11.90 -26.68
CA ASP A 231 -1.24 10.65 -25.94
C ASP A 231 -0.43 10.64 -24.62
N SER A 232 -0.43 9.53 -23.88
CA SER A 232 0.27 9.40 -22.59
C SER A 232 0.96 8.04 -22.38
N LEU A 233 1.85 8.00 -21.39
CA LEU A 233 2.70 6.84 -21.07
C LEU A 233 2.57 6.44 -19.61
N GLY A 234 2.69 5.13 -19.38
CA GLY A 234 2.88 4.53 -18.06
C GLY A 234 4.35 4.11 -17.84
N GLY A 235 4.61 3.47 -16.71
CA GLY A 235 5.95 3.02 -16.39
C GLY A 235 6.10 2.50 -14.96
N VAL A 236 7.34 2.50 -14.48
CA VAL A 236 7.71 2.02 -13.13
C VAL A 236 8.54 3.07 -12.38
N VAL A 237 8.21 3.26 -11.11
CA VAL A 237 9.05 3.96 -10.13
C VAL A 237 9.67 2.93 -9.20
N THR A 238 10.99 2.99 -9.02
CA THR A 238 11.71 2.20 -8.02
C THR A 238 11.94 3.05 -6.78
N LEU A 239 11.77 2.45 -5.61
CA LEU A 239 11.97 3.04 -4.29
C LEU A 239 12.97 2.19 -3.52
N VAL A 240 13.94 2.85 -2.88
CA VAL A 240 14.88 2.22 -1.94
C VAL A 240 14.90 2.98 -0.62
N CYS A 241 14.66 2.26 0.48
CA CYS A 241 14.83 2.78 1.84
C CYS A 241 16.06 2.14 2.48
N ARG A 242 17.04 2.95 2.88
CA ARG A 242 18.31 2.50 3.48
C ARG A 242 18.38 2.90 4.95
N GLY A 243 19.11 2.11 5.75
CA GLY A 243 19.28 2.36 7.18
C GLY A 243 18.04 2.03 8.01
N VAL A 244 17.08 1.29 7.47
CA VAL A 244 15.89 0.85 8.23
C VAL A 244 16.32 -0.22 9.22
N PRO A 245 16.16 -0.03 10.55
CA PRO A 245 16.53 -1.04 11.54
C PRO A 245 15.74 -2.33 11.35
N ALA A 246 16.30 -3.45 11.76
CA ALA A 246 15.54 -4.69 11.86
C ALA A 246 14.44 -4.57 12.94
N GLY A 247 13.25 -5.11 12.65
CA GLY A 247 12.15 -5.18 13.61
C GLY A 247 11.00 -4.19 13.42
N PHE A 248 10.91 -3.49 12.28
CA PHE A 248 9.71 -2.70 11.93
C PHE A 248 8.68 -3.58 11.23
N GLY A 249 7.40 -3.46 11.59
CA GLY A 249 6.31 -4.20 10.97
C GLY A 249 5.60 -5.18 11.91
N GLU A 250 4.58 -5.84 11.38
CA GLU A 250 3.77 -6.85 12.08
C GLU A 250 3.83 -8.22 11.38
N PRO A 251 3.58 -9.33 12.08
CA PRO A 251 3.70 -10.66 11.49
C PRO A 251 2.49 -11.13 10.66
N VAL A 252 1.31 -10.50 10.78
CA VAL A 252 0.04 -11.08 10.24
C VAL A 252 -0.72 -10.15 9.29
N PHE A 253 -1.55 -9.23 9.79
CA PHE A 253 -2.44 -8.42 8.96
C PHE A 253 -1.80 -7.10 8.51
N ASP A 254 -1.01 -6.48 9.39
CA ASP A 254 -0.31 -5.22 9.11
C ASP A 254 1.16 -5.46 8.80
N LYS A 255 1.44 -6.52 8.03
CA LYS A 255 2.79 -6.81 7.52
C LYS A 255 3.38 -5.59 6.85
N LEU A 256 4.67 -5.33 7.06
CA LEU A 256 5.29 -4.12 6.55
C LEU A 256 5.18 -4.01 5.02
N GLU A 257 5.38 -5.11 4.28
CA GLU A 257 5.17 -5.17 2.84
C GLU A 257 3.70 -4.95 2.43
N ALA A 258 2.74 -5.39 3.24
CA ALA A 258 1.31 -5.16 3.00
C ALA A 258 0.96 -3.68 3.23
N MET A 259 1.52 -3.05 4.25
CA MET A 259 1.34 -1.62 4.51
C MET A 259 1.99 -0.76 3.44
N PHE A 260 3.18 -1.14 2.95
CA PHE A 260 3.77 -0.53 1.75
C PHE A 260 2.87 -0.73 0.52
N ALA A 261 2.37 -1.94 0.28
CA ALA A 261 1.48 -2.20 -0.85
C ALA A 261 0.22 -1.33 -0.78
N HIS A 262 -0.44 -1.25 0.37
CA HIS A 262 -1.59 -0.38 0.60
C HIS A 262 -1.24 1.09 0.33
N ALA A 263 -0.13 1.57 0.90
CA ALA A 263 0.33 2.94 0.70
C ALA A 263 0.57 3.26 -0.78
N MET A 264 1.29 2.40 -1.51
CA MET A 264 1.64 2.62 -2.91
C MET A 264 0.44 2.43 -3.85
N LEU A 265 -0.38 1.41 -3.65
CA LEU A 265 -1.58 1.15 -4.46
C LEU A 265 -2.69 2.19 -4.23
N SER A 266 -2.62 2.96 -3.14
CA SER A 266 -3.52 4.09 -2.90
C SER A 266 -3.14 5.36 -3.70
N ILE A 267 -1.95 5.40 -4.32
CA ILE A 267 -1.50 6.53 -5.14
C ILE A 267 -2.28 6.53 -6.48
N PRO A 268 -2.76 7.68 -6.97
CA PRO A 268 -3.44 7.72 -8.26
C PRO A 268 -2.62 7.11 -9.41
N ALA A 269 -3.30 6.39 -10.29
CA ALA A 269 -2.75 5.69 -11.46
C ALA A 269 -1.86 4.46 -11.17
N THR A 270 -1.63 4.06 -9.92
CA THR A 270 -0.91 2.80 -9.65
C THR A 270 -1.74 1.57 -10.00
N LYS A 271 -1.05 0.52 -10.45
CA LYS A 271 -1.64 -0.76 -10.87
C LYS A 271 -0.85 -2.00 -10.47
N GLY A 272 0.37 -1.83 -9.96
CA GLY A 272 1.20 -2.95 -9.53
C GLY A 272 2.17 -2.53 -8.44
N PHE A 273 2.53 -3.51 -7.61
CA PHE A 273 3.46 -3.37 -6.50
C PHE A 273 4.31 -4.64 -6.44
N GLU A 274 5.62 -4.47 -6.35
CA GLU A 274 6.58 -5.54 -6.10
C GLU A 274 7.53 -5.13 -4.97
N ILE A 275 8.00 -6.13 -4.22
CA ILE A 275 9.05 -5.98 -3.23
C ILE A 275 10.16 -7.01 -3.48
N GLY A 276 11.41 -6.62 -3.26
CA GLY A 276 12.57 -7.52 -3.38
C GLY A 276 12.73 -8.06 -4.79
N SER A 277 12.70 -9.38 -4.96
CA SER A 277 12.71 -10.04 -6.26
C SER A 277 11.37 -9.99 -7.00
N GLY A 278 10.28 -9.63 -6.32
CA GLY A 278 8.96 -9.42 -6.92
C GLY A 278 8.45 -10.63 -7.70
N PHE A 279 7.78 -10.39 -8.83
CA PHE A 279 7.34 -11.46 -9.71
C PHE A 279 8.53 -12.26 -10.29
N GLY A 280 9.71 -11.64 -10.42
CA GLY A 280 10.93 -12.32 -10.84
C GLY A 280 11.38 -13.44 -9.90
N GLY A 281 11.01 -13.38 -8.61
CA GLY A 281 11.27 -14.45 -7.65
C GLY A 281 10.45 -15.72 -7.88
N THR A 282 9.29 -15.61 -8.55
CA THR A 282 8.33 -16.73 -8.71
C THR A 282 8.83 -17.86 -9.61
N VAL A 283 9.87 -17.59 -10.42
CA VAL A 283 10.48 -18.57 -11.33
C VAL A 283 11.77 -19.19 -10.76
N LEU A 284 12.16 -18.80 -9.53
CA LEU A 284 13.36 -19.28 -8.88
C LEU A 284 13.06 -20.43 -7.91
N ARG A 285 14.04 -21.34 -7.74
CA ARG A 285 13.99 -22.34 -6.67
C ARG A 285 14.43 -21.71 -5.35
N GLY A 286 13.90 -22.20 -4.22
CA GLY A 286 14.27 -21.73 -2.88
C GLY A 286 15.78 -21.76 -2.62
N SER A 287 16.49 -22.78 -3.11
CA SER A 287 17.95 -22.88 -3.00
C SER A 287 18.72 -21.72 -3.63
N SER A 288 18.12 -21.03 -4.61
CA SER A 288 18.70 -19.89 -5.33
C SER A 288 18.08 -18.55 -4.93
N HIS A 289 16.89 -18.55 -4.33
CA HIS A 289 16.17 -17.35 -3.91
C HIS A 289 16.43 -16.98 -2.44
N ASN A 290 16.59 -17.96 -1.55
CA ASN A 290 16.78 -17.72 -0.12
C ASN A 290 17.98 -16.80 0.10
N ASP A 291 17.82 -15.82 1.00
CA ASP A 291 18.88 -14.90 1.40
C ASP A 291 19.65 -15.45 2.61
N PRO A 292 20.86 -16.03 2.44
CA PRO A 292 21.59 -16.64 3.54
C PRO A 292 22.05 -15.57 4.54
N PHE A 293 21.91 -15.84 5.83
CA PHE A 293 22.43 -14.95 6.86
C PHE A 293 23.96 -15.03 6.96
N VAL A 294 24.58 -13.87 7.17
CA VAL A 294 26.02 -13.69 7.40
C VAL A 294 26.23 -12.80 8.62
N ALA A 295 27.44 -12.81 9.18
CA ALA A 295 27.78 -11.90 10.27
C ALA A 295 27.66 -10.43 9.81
N GLY A 296 27.09 -9.58 10.66
CA GLY A 296 27.02 -8.15 10.41
C GLY A 296 28.31 -7.41 10.76
N ASP A 297 28.36 -6.11 10.44
CA ASP A 297 29.54 -5.25 10.68
C ASP A 297 29.80 -4.97 12.18
N VAL A 298 28.81 -5.27 13.03
CA VAL A 298 28.86 -5.03 14.47
C VAL A 298 28.70 -6.37 15.20
N PRO A 299 29.39 -6.61 16.34
CA PRO A 299 29.24 -7.84 17.09
C PRO A 299 27.76 -8.14 17.43
N LYS A 300 27.36 -9.40 17.25
CA LYS A 300 26.00 -9.90 17.51
C LYS A 300 24.90 -9.31 16.60
N THR A 301 25.25 -8.77 15.44
CA THR A 301 24.29 -8.45 14.39
C THR A 301 24.41 -9.42 13.21
N LEU A 302 23.33 -9.55 12.45
CA LEU A 302 23.26 -10.40 11.25
C LEU A 302 22.89 -9.54 10.05
N ASN A 303 23.47 -9.89 8.90
CA ASN A 303 23.11 -9.38 7.58
C ASN A 303 22.67 -10.55 6.70
N THR A 304 22.21 -10.28 5.49
CA THR A 304 22.01 -11.31 4.47
C THR A 304 22.98 -11.11 3.31
N ALA A 305 23.46 -12.21 2.71
CA ALA A 305 24.41 -12.16 1.60
C ALA A 305 23.78 -11.63 0.29
N THR A 306 22.48 -11.84 0.14
CA THR A 306 21.65 -11.31 -0.96
C THR A 306 20.42 -10.61 -0.37
N ASN A 307 19.63 -9.93 -1.21
CA ASN A 307 18.43 -9.20 -0.76
C ASN A 307 17.22 -9.46 -1.66
N ASN A 308 16.98 -10.73 -1.98
CA ASN A 308 15.80 -11.16 -2.73
C ASN A 308 14.49 -10.91 -1.97
N SER A 309 14.54 -10.89 -0.64
CA SER A 309 13.42 -10.51 0.24
C SER A 309 13.10 -9.01 0.19
N GLY A 310 14.02 -8.17 -0.34
CA GLY A 310 13.80 -6.73 -0.43
C GLY A 310 13.68 -6.03 0.91
N GLY A 311 14.49 -6.44 1.89
CA GLY A 311 14.56 -5.82 3.21
C GLY A 311 13.48 -6.25 4.20
N ILE A 312 12.54 -7.12 3.80
CA ILE A 312 11.41 -7.52 4.64
C ILE A 312 11.24 -9.05 4.61
N GLN A 313 11.18 -9.67 5.78
CA GLN A 313 10.97 -11.10 5.95
C GLN A 313 9.89 -11.35 7.00
N GLY A 314 8.89 -12.17 6.66
CA GLY A 314 7.80 -12.52 7.57
C GLY A 314 6.98 -11.31 8.04
N GLY A 315 6.86 -10.24 7.25
CA GLY A 315 6.17 -9.02 7.67
C GLY A 315 7.04 -7.95 8.32
N ILE A 316 8.33 -8.25 8.56
CA ILE A 316 9.20 -7.46 9.45
C ILE A 316 10.48 -7.06 8.71
N SER A 317 10.94 -5.82 8.88
CA SER A 317 12.22 -5.39 8.32
C SER A 317 13.38 -6.21 8.88
N ASN A 318 14.30 -6.64 8.01
CA ASN A 318 15.46 -7.46 8.39
C ASN A 318 16.78 -6.67 8.49
N GLY A 319 16.74 -5.35 8.28
CA GLY A 319 17.92 -4.47 8.32
C GLY A 319 18.57 -4.21 6.96
N GLN A 320 18.25 -5.00 5.93
CA GLN A 320 18.69 -4.73 4.56
C GLN A 320 17.89 -3.58 3.92
N PRO A 321 18.40 -2.97 2.83
CA PRO A 321 17.63 -1.99 2.08
C PRO A 321 16.26 -2.52 1.66
N ILE A 322 15.21 -1.76 1.91
CA ILE A 322 13.88 -2.09 1.41
C ILE A 322 13.81 -1.65 -0.04
N VAL A 323 13.53 -2.57 -0.96
CA VAL A 323 13.50 -2.33 -2.41
C VAL A 323 12.11 -2.61 -2.95
N ILE A 324 11.46 -1.59 -3.51
CA ILE A 324 10.07 -1.65 -3.98
C ILE A 324 10.00 -1.12 -5.42
N ARG A 325 9.15 -1.73 -6.25
CA ARG A 325 8.81 -1.24 -7.59
C ARG A 325 7.31 -1.02 -7.70
N ILE A 326 6.92 0.14 -8.22
CA ILE A 326 5.53 0.58 -8.32
C ILE A 326 5.20 0.84 -9.78
N ALA A 327 4.20 0.13 -10.31
CA ALA A 327 3.74 0.29 -11.68
C ALA A 327 2.61 1.33 -11.79
N PHE A 328 2.77 2.27 -12.71
CA PHE A 328 1.80 3.31 -13.02
C PHE A 328 1.24 3.12 -14.43
N LYS A 329 -0.09 3.16 -14.56
CA LYS A 329 -0.75 3.19 -15.88
C LYS A 329 -0.55 4.55 -16.56
N PRO A 330 -0.74 4.63 -17.89
CA PRO A 330 -0.83 5.91 -18.60
C PRO A 330 -1.90 6.84 -18.02
N ALA A 331 -1.69 8.15 -18.18
CA ALA A 331 -2.67 9.15 -17.75
C ALA A 331 -3.95 9.01 -18.58
N ALA A 332 -5.10 8.89 -17.91
CA ALA A 332 -6.34 8.54 -18.61
C ALA A 332 -6.96 9.69 -19.41
N THR A 333 -6.68 10.95 -19.06
CA THR A 333 -7.11 12.09 -19.89
C THR A 333 -6.03 12.41 -20.91
N ILE A 334 -6.35 12.23 -22.19
CA ILE A 334 -5.52 12.51 -23.37
C ILE A 334 -6.32 13.39 -24.34
N SER A 335 -5.65 14.14 -25.22
CA SER A 335 -6.34 15.06 -26.14
C SER A 335 -6.84 14.37 -27.42
N LEU A 336 -6.55 13.09 -27.60
CA LEU A 336 -7.13 12.27 -28.67
C LEU A 336 -8.64 12.04 -28.42
N PRO A 337 -9.48 12.03 -29.47
CA PRO A 337 -10.89 11.67 -29.34
C PRO A 337 -11.04 10.25 -28.80
N GLN A 338 -11.93 10.08 -27.82
CA GLN A 338 -12.21 8.78 -27.22
C GLN A 338 -13.70 8.45 -27.36
N HIS A 339 -13.99 7.30 -27.99
CA HIS A 339 -15.34 6.74 -28.02
C HIS A 339 -15.73 6.26 -26.62
N THR A 340 -16.88 6.71 -26.15
CA THR A 340 -17.43 6.36 -24.83
C THR A 340 -18.95 6.51 -24.86
N VAL A 341 -19.59 6.35 -23.72
CA VAL A 341 -21.01 6.66 -23.52
C VAL A 341 -21.17 7.79 -22.52
N ASP A 342 -22.28 8.52 -22.59
CA ASP A 342 -22.74 9.42 -21.53
C ASP A 342 -23.26 8.63 -20.30
N PHE A 343 -23.79 9.32 -19.29
CA PHE A 343 -24.34 8.65 -18.10
C PHE A 343 -25.65 7.91 -18.33
N ASP A 344 -26.36 8.21 -19.42
CA ASP A 344 -27.61 7.58 -19.82
C ASP A 344 -27.35 6.37 -20.75
N GLY A 345 -26.11 6.19 -21.21
CA GLY A 345 -25.68 5.08 -22.04
C GLY A 345 -25.66 5.38 -23.53
N HIS A 346 -25.89 6.63 -23.95
CA HIS A 346 -25.82 7.01 -25.36
C HIS A 346 -24.37 7.17 -25.81
N GLU A 347 -24.05 6.64 -26.99
CA GLU A 347 -22.72 6.77 -27.58
C GLU A 347 -22.34 8.24 -27.81
N THR A 348 -21.10 8.57 -27.48
CA THR A 348 -20.56 9.92 -27.64
C THR A 348 -19.04 9.87 -27.81
N ILE A 349 -18.47 11.00 -28.23
CA ILE A 349 -17.03 11.17 -28.39
C ILE A 349 -16.58 12.22 -27.37
N LEU A 350 -15.66 11.80 -26.50
CA LEU A 350 -15.03 12.71 -25.55
C LEU A 350 -13.74 13.27 -26.15
N GLU A 351 -13.73 14.57 -26.39
CA GLU A 351 -12.55 15.32 -26.79
C GLU A 351 -12.08 16.22 -25.65
N ALA A 352 -11.11 15.72 -24.87
CA ALA A 352 -10.58 16.48 -23.77
C ALA A 352 -9.70 17.64 -24.26
N LYS A 353 -10.19 18.87 -24.07
CA LYS A 353 -9.40 20.08 -24.32
C LYS A 353 -8.58 20.41 -23.07
N GLY A 354 -7.28 20.61 -23.22
CA GLY A 354 -6.44 21.06 -22.11
C GLY A 354 -5.01 20.53 -22.15
N ARG A 355 -4.25 20.86 -21.09
CA ARG A 355 -2.86 20.43 -20.92
C ARG A 355 -2.82 19.24 -19.96
N HIS A 356 -2.68 18.04 -20.51
CA HIS A 356 -2.56 16.81 -19.75
C HIS A 356 -1.08 16.39 -19.61
N ASP A 357 -0.77 15.64 -18.56
CA ASP A 357 0.57 15.10 -18.36
C ASP A 357 0.78 13.94 -19.35
N PRO A 358 1.77 14.01 -20.27
CA PRO A 358 2.11 12.87 -21.13
C PRO A 358 2.74 11.72 -20.35
N CYS A 359 3.31 11.99 -19.17
CA CYS A 359 3.88 11.00 -18.27
C CYS A 359 3.83 11.52 -16.82
N VAL A 360 3.14 10.80 -15.93
CA VAL A 360 2.96 11.23 -14.53
C VAL A 360 4.13 10.86 -13.61
N LEU A 361 5.04 10.00 -14.08
CA LEU A 361 6.04 9.34 -13.25
C LEU A 361 7.04 10.29 -12.56
N PRO A 362 7.60 11.32 -13.23
CA PRO A 362 8.53 12.23 -12.55
C PRO A 362 7.90 12.93 -11.34
N ARG A 363 6.59 13.23 -11.42
CA ARG A 363 5.81 13.82 -10.33
C ARG A 363 5.39 12.80 -9.27
N ALA A 364 5.39 11.51 -9.61
CA ALA A 364 5.07 10.43 -8.68
C ALA A 364 6.22 10.13 -7.71
N VAL A 365 7.48 10.39 -8.10
CA VAL A 365 8.68 10.18 -7.25
C VAL A 365 8.54 10.75 -5.82
N PRO A 366 8.25 12.06 -5.62
CA PRO A 366 8.13 12.61 -4.27
C PRO A 366 6.89 12.08 -3.52
N ILE A 367 5.85 11.65 -4.25
CA ILE A 367 4.66 11.04 -3.65
C ILE A 367 5.00 9.64 -3.11
N VAL A 368 5.74 8.84 -3.88
CA VAL A 368 6.21 7.51 -3.49
C VAL A 368 7.13 7.59 -2.27
N GLU A 369 8.12 8.49 -2.29
CA GLU A 369 9.00 8.72 -1.12
C GLU A 369 8.18 9.11 0.12
N SER A 370 7.20 10.01 -0.04
CA SER A 370 6.37 10.48 1.06
C SER A 370 5.51 9.36 1.65
N MET A 371 4.86 8.56 0.80
CA MET A 371 4.07 7.41 1.26
C MET A 371 4.92 6.36 1.97
N ALA A 372 6.17 6.17 1.53
CA ALA A 372 7.12 5.29 2.20
C ALA A 372 7.50 5.81 3.60
N ALA A 373 7.72 7.13 3.71
CA ALA A 373 8.00 7.77 4.99
C ALA A 373 6.83 7.62 5.99
N LEU A 374 5.58 7.73 5.52
CA LEU A 374 4.40 7.50 6.36
C LEU A 374 4.36 6.09 6.93
N VAL A 375 4.56 5.07 6.09
CA VAL A 375 4.59 3.66 6.52
C VAL A 375 5.71 3.41 7.53
N LEU A 376 6.93 3.89 7.23
CA LEU A 376 8.09 3.66 8.08
C LEU A 376 7.98 4.40 9.41
N MET A 377 7.46 5.63 9.44
CA MET A 377 7.28 6.38 10.68
C MET A 377 6.24 5.69 11.58
N ASP A 378 5.13 5.25 11.02
CA ASP A 378 4.10 4.56 11.80
C ASP A 378 4.63 3.25 12.39
N ALA A 379 5.32 2.45 11.57
CA ALA A 379 5.97 1.21 12.02
C ALA A 379 7.05 1.46 13.09
N ALA A 380 7.83 2.53 12.94
CA ALA A 380 8.84 2.91 13.91
C ALA A 380 8.24 3.32 15.26
N LEU A 381 7.17 4.12 15.27
CA LEU A 381 6.48 4.53 16.50
C LEU A 381 5.86 3.33 17.21
N MET A 382 5.23 2.41 16.48
CA MET A 382 4.70 1.16 17.04
C MET A 382 5.81 0.34 17.71
N GLN A 383 6.96 0.23 17.04
CA GLN A 383 8.09 -0.52 17.59
C GLN A 383 8.73 0.15 18.80
N LEU A 384 8.84 1.49 18.81
CA LEU A 384 9.31 2.24 19.98
C LEU A 384 8.37 2.06 21.18
N GLN A 385 7.05 2.07 20.96
CA GLN A 385 6.06 1.80 22.01
C GLN A 385 6.23 0.38 22.60
N ARG A 386 6.44 -0.64 21.76
CA ARG A 386 6.71 -2.00 22.22
C ARG A 386 7.97 -2.09 23.07
N LYS A 387 9.07 -1.50 22.61
CA LYS A 387 10.34 -1.47 23.36
C LYS A 387 10.18 -0.75 24.70
N ALA A 388 9.49 0.39 24.73
CA ALA A 388 9.21 1.11 25.97
C ALA A 388 8.39 0.25 26.95
N SER A 389 7.39 -0.49 26.46
CA SER A 389 6.55 -1.35 27.28
C SER A 389 7.30 -2.59 27.79
N ALA A 390 8.15 -3.20 26.96
CA ALA A 390 8.95 -4.37 27.33
C ALA A 390 9.95 -4.05 28.45
N ASN A 391 10.53 -2.84 28.45
CA ASN A 391 11.48 -2.39 29.48
C ASN A 391 10.87 -2.27 30.88
N ILE A 392 9.55 -2.37 31.03
CA ILE A 392 8.86 -2.40 32.33
C ILE A 392 9.08 -3.76 33.03
N TYR A 393 9.26 -4.84 32.26
CA TYR A 393 9.47 -6.17 32.79
C TYR A 393 10.97 -6.50 32.80
N PRO A 394 11.50 -7.15 33.86
CA PRO A 394 12.87 -7.63 33.84
C PRO A 394 13.04 -8.62 32.69
N ILE A 395 14.20 -8.58 32.03
CA ILE A 395 14.58 -9.62 31.07
C ILE A 395 14.72 -10.92 31.86
N VAL A 396 13.66 -11.72 31.90
CA VAL A 396 13.75 -13.10 32.35
C VAL A 396 14.69 -13.77 31.36
N GLY A 397 15.85 -14.22 31.84
CA GLY A 397 16.85 -14.89 31.01
C GLY A 397 16.17 -15.95 30.15
N GLN A 398 16.59 -16.07 28.88
CA GLN A 398 16.04 -17.02 27.92
C GLN A 398 15.76 -18.36 28.63
N VAL A 399 14.49 -18.64 28.90
CA VAL A 399 14.08 -19.96 29.35
C VAL A 399 14.42 -20.85 28.17
N ARG A 400 15.52 -21.62 28.28
CA ARG A 400 15.75 -22.71 27.35
C ARG A 400 14.51 -23.61 27.45
N PRO A 401 14.02 -24.20 26.36
CA PRO A 401 12.83 -25.05 26.40
C PRO A 401 12.90 -26.16 27.47
N GLU A 402 14.12 -26.52 27.88
CA GLU A 402 14.43 -27.51 28.92
C GLU A 402 14.11 -27.07 30.37
N GLU A 403 13.89 -25.78 30.62
CA GLU A 403 13.53 -25.24 31.95
C GLU A 403 12.04 -24.86 32.07
N ALA A 404 11.23 -25.11 31.03
CA ALA A 404 9.78 -25.11 31.19
C ALA A 404 9.40 -26.31 32.07
N THR A 405 8.95 -26.00 33.28
CA THR A 405 8.67 -26.95 34.37
C THR A 405 7.94 -28.22 33.91
N PRO A 406 8.41 -29.44 34.23
CA PRO A 406 7.57 -30.62 34.11
C PRO A 406 6.56 -30.63 35.26
N GLY A 407 5.26 -30.58 34.96
CA GLY A 407 4.24 -31.02 35.91
C GLY A 407 2.97 -30.17 36.00
N ILE A 408 2.07 -30.31 35.02
CA ILE A 408 0.61 -30.23 35.27
C ILE A 408 -0.03 -31.56 34.83
N ASN A 409 0.63 -32.69 35.14
CA ASN A 409 0.07 -34.04 34.96
C ASN A 409 0.35 -34.96 36.16
N GLN A 410 0.62 -34.40 37.36
CA GLN A 410 0.73 -35.16 38.61
C GLN A 410 -0.26 -34.70 39.69
N ARG A 411 -1.45 -34.25 39.28
CA ARG A 411 -2.59 -34.00 40.21
C ARG A 411 -3.92 -34.53 39.68
N ILE A 412 -3.89 -35.70 39.06
CA ILE A 412 -5.12 -36.47 38.76
C ILE A 412 -5.10 -37.87 39.41
N ASP A 413 -3.96 -38.34 39.93
CA ASP A 413 -3.86 -39.70 40.51
C ASP A 413 -3.93 -39.78 42.05
N GLU A 414 -4.25 -38.69 42.75
CA GLU A 414 -4.42 -38.70 44.22
C GLU A 414 -5.85 -38.43 44.72
N GLU A 415 -6.79 -38.03 43.85
CA GLU A 415 -8.21 -37.86 44.23
C GLU A 415 -9.10 -39.08 43.89
N SER A 416 -8.56 -40.15 43.29
CA SER A 416 -9.29 -41.38 43.00
C SER A 416 -9.10 -42.50 44.04
N LYS A 417 -8.36 -42.26 45.14
CA LYS A 417 -8.09 -43.25 46.20
C LYS A 417 -8.85 -43.04 47.52
N GLN A 418 -9.93 -42.26 47.50
CA GLN A 418 -10.74 -42.05 48.70
C GLN A 418 -12.25 -42.05 48.42
N SER A 419 -12.74 -43.06 47.72
CA SER A 419 -14.14 -43.50 47.84
C SER A 419 -14.23 -45.01 47.71
N ASP A 420 -15.05 -45.61 48.57
CA ASP A 420 -15.44 -47.03 48.65
C ASP A 420 -14.55 -48.02 49.40
N ARG A 421 -14.67 -47.95 50.73
CA ARG A 421 -14.76 -49.13 51.58
C ARG A 421 -16.19 -49.68 51.56
N SER A 422 -16.46 -50.79 50.86
CA SER A 422 -17.11 -51.98 51.43
C SER A 422 -17.02 -53.17 50.45
N PRO A 423 -16.92 -54.43 50.92
CA PRO A 423 -16.63 -55.58 50.08
C PRO A 423 -17.90 -56.35 49.70
N LEU A 424 -17.91 -57.01 48.53
CA LEU A 424 -18.39 -58.40 48.31
C LEU A 424 -18.60 -58.74 46.82
N LEU A 425 -18.36 -60.02 46.50
CA LEU A 425 -18.86 -60.83 45.36
C LEU A 425 -18.04 -60.91 44.05
N LYS A 426 -17.11 -61.88 44.06
CA LYS A 426 -17.00 -63.07 43.17
C LYS A 426 -17.33 -62.97 41.65
N SER A 427 -16.30 -63.35 40.86
CA SER A 427 -16.27 -64.43 39.85
C SER A 427 -16.55 -64.16 38.35
N VAL A 428 -15.85 -64.97 37.53
CA VAL A 428 -16.04 -65.39 36.11
C VAL A 428 -15.27 -64.52 35.07
N HIS A 429 -14.14 -65.00 34.50
CA HIS A 429 -13.96 -65.70 33.19
C HIS A 429 -14.59 -64.92 32.00
N THR A 430 -13.95 -64.65 30.85
CA THR A 430 -13.27 -65.56 29.89
C THR A 430 -12.64 -64.77 28.71
N SER A 431 -11.51 -65.29 28.17
CA SER A 431 -11.05 -65.38 26.74
C SER A 431 -11.58 -64.39 25.68
N ALA A 432 -10.76 -63.64 24.92
CA ALA A 432 -9.82 -64.01 23.84
C ALA A 432 -10.33 -63.51 22.46
N VAL A 433 -9.43 -63.05 21.58
CA VAL A 433 -9.24 -63.46 20.16
C VAL A 433 -8.49 -62.36 19.37
N ARG A 434 -7.49 -62.84 18.61
CA ARG A 434 -6.61 -62.17 17.64
C ARG A 434 -7.24 -62.13 16.23
N SER A 435 -6.74 -61.23 15.38
CA SER A 435 -6.33 -61.46 13.97
C SER A 435 -5.90 -60.10 13.39
N ASP A 436 -4.63 -59.79 13.13
CA ASP A 436 -3.68 -60.24 12.08
C ASP A 436 -4.02 -59.86 10.62
N ASP A 437 -2.92 -59.53 9.92
CA ASP A 437 -2.65 -59.36 8.47
C ASP A 437 -2.78 -57.94 7.85
N SER A 438 -1.78 -57.25 7.25
CA SER A 438 -0.43 -57.48 6.67
C SER A 438 -0.35 -57.29 5.13
N ILE A 439 0.81 -56.78 4.65
CA ILE A 439 1.43 -56.84 3.27
C ILE A 439 1.10 -55.64 2.32
N THR A 440 2.01 -54.67 2.02
CA THR A 440 3.20 -54.60 1.08
C THR A 440 2.85 -54.75 -0.43
N ALA A 441 3.45 -54.13 -1.48
CA ALA A 441 4.67 -53.34 -1.71
C ALA A 441 4.60 -52.49 -3.04
N ALA A 442 5.68 -51.71 -3.29
CA ALA A 442 6.25 -51.02 -4.49
C ALA A 442 5.89 -51.56 -5.91
N VAL A 443 6.14 -50.93 -7.08
CA VAL A 443 7.28 -50.15 -7.64
C VAL A 443 6.84 -49.40 -8.95
N ASP A 444 7.64 -48.41 -9.37
CA ASP A 444 8.08 -48.04 -10.75
C ASP A 444 7.55 -46.78 -11.51
N GLU A 445 8.52 -45.92 -11.90
CA GLU A 445 8.45 -44.85 -12.93
C GLU A 445 8.62 -45.44 -14.35
N PRO A 446 8.31 -44.67 -15.42
CA PRO A 446 9.42 -44.16 -16.23
C PRO A 446 9.25 -42.74 -16.82
N LYS A 447 10.41 -42.13 -17.13
CA LYS A 447 10.61 -40.94 -17.98
C LYS A 447 10.52 -41.28 -19.48
N THR A 448 10.02 -40.35 -20.32
CA THR A 448 10.59 -40.06 -21.66
C THR A 448 10.10 -38.74 -22.26
N LEU A 449 10.94 -38.18 -23.14
CA LEU A 449 10.94 -36.88 -23.83
C LEU A 449 10.17 -36.86 -25.16
N LEU A 450 10.06 -35.64 -25.75
CA LEU A 450 9.78 -35.21 -27.15
C LEU A 450 8.41 -34.50 -27.30
N SER A 451 8.31 -33.17 -27.48
CA SER A 451 8.70 -32.26 -28.58
C SER A 451 7.64 -32.10 -29.70
N SER A 452 7.25 -30.84 -29.96
CA SER A 452 6.58 -30.28 -31.17
C SER A 452 5.17 -30.83 -31.49
N THR A 453 4.16 -30.11 -31.99
CA THR A 453 4.07 -28.89 -32.80
C THR A 453 2.61 -28.38 -32.77
N SER A 454 2.43 -27.10 -33.10
CA SER A 454 1.19 -26.36 -33.39
C SER A 454 0.18 -27.04 -34.33
N ILE A 455 -1.12 -26.77 -34.13
CA ILE A 455 -2.17 -26.49 -35.15
C ILE A 455 -3.38 -25.84 -34.43
N GLY A 456 -3.84 -24.69 -34.92
CA GLY A 456 -5.26 -24.30 -34.89
C GLY A 456 -5.72 -24.08 -36.34
N PRO A 457 -6.89 -23.47 -36.64
CA PRO A 457 -8.16 -23.38 -35.93
C PRO A 457 -9.30 -24.05 -36.74
N THR A 458 -10.49 -24.26 -36.16
CA THR A 458 -11.71 -24.44 -36.97
C THR A 458 -12.92 -23.73 -36.36
N SER A 459 -13.73 -23.25 -37.28
CA SER A 459 -14.84 -22.30 -37.21
C SER A 459 -16.20 -22.98 -37.06
N GLY A 460 -17.13 -22.28 -36.38
CA GLY A 460 -18.50 -22.06 -36.85
C GLY A 460 -19.57 -23.09 -36.51
N SER A 461 -20.54 -22.70 -35.67
CA SER A 461 -21.93 -22.40 -36.09
C SER A 461 -22.89 -22.34 -34.88
N ASN A 462 -23.81 -21.36 -34.93
CA ASN A 462 -24.89 -21.09 -33.97
C ASN A 462 -25.92 -22.23 -33.89
N PRO A 463 -26.79 -22.22 -32.86
CA PRO A 463 -28.12 -21.66 -33.11
C PRO A 463 -28.67 -20.74 -32.01
N THR A 464 -29.72 -20.04 -32.42
CA THR A 464 -30.49 -18.94 -31.86
C THR A 464 -31.53 -19.31 -30.78
N GLU A 465 -31.80 -18.32 -29.93
CA GLU A 465 -33.07 -17.93 -29.27
C GLU A 465 -33.91 -18.95 -28.46
N SER A 466 -34.08 -18.68 -27.17
CA SER A 466 -35.31 -18.07 -26.60
C SER A 466 -35.40 -18.25 -25.08
N ASN A 467 -36.13 -17.33 -24.44
CA ASN A 467 -36.68 -17.35 -23.07
C ASN A 467 -35.92 -16.59 -21.97
N LEU A 468 -36.21 -15.28 -21.98
CA LEU A 468 -36.53 -14.45 -20.82
C LEU A 468 -37.21 -15.23 -19.68
N VAL A 469 -36.65 -15.15 -18.47
CA VAL A 469 -37.40 -15.21 -17.21
C VAL A 469 -36.76 -14.23 -16.22
N ASP A 470 -37.64 -13.43 -15.62
CA ASP A 470 -37.41 -12.24 -14.81
C ASP A 470 -36.54 -12.43 -13.56
N ALA A 471 -35.60 -11.51 -13.37
CA ALA A 471 -34.73 -11.41 -12.20
C ALA A 471 -35.30 -10.46 -11.13
N GLU A 472 -36.59 -10.59 -10.81
CA GLU A 472 -37.28 -9.74 -9.81
C GLU A 472 -37.64 -10.48 -8.50
N GLU A 473 -37.29 -11.76 -8.35
CA GLU A 473 -37.79 -12.60 -7.23
C GLU A 473 -36.77 -12.97 -6.14
N VAL A 474 -35.59 -12.34 -6.10
CA VAL A 474 -34.56 -12.64 -5.06
C VAL A 474 -34.40 -11.52 -4.01
N SER A 475 -35.05 -10.37 -4.19
CA SER A 475 -34.89 -9.20 -3.29
C SER A 475 -35.85 -9.16 -2.07
N LEU A 476 -36.71 -10.18 -1.89
CA LEU A 476 -37.79 -10.14 -0.87
C LEU A 476 -37.65 -11.17 0.27
N LYS A 477 -36.48 -11.79 0.47
CA LYS A 477 -36.25 -12.79 1.53
C LYS A 477 -35.29 -12.41 2.65
N PHE A 478 -34.95 -11.12 2.81
CA PHE A 478 -34.10 -10.65 3.91
C PHE A 478 -34.74 -9.62 4.86
N SER A 479 -36.08 -9.54 4.91
CA SER A 479 -36.77 -8.64 5.86
C SER A 479 -37.51 -9.34 7.01
N LYS A 480 -37.23 -10.62 7.29
CA LYS A 480 -37.71 -11.34 8.49
C LYS A 480 -36.74 -12.45 8.91
N ILE A 481 -35.60 -12.06 9.51
CA ILE A 481 -34.88 -12.83 10.54
C ILE A 481 -34.37 -11.82 11.55
#